data_AF-A0A847A6Q9-F1
#
_entry.id   AF-A0A847A6Q9-F1
#
_cell.length_a   1.000
_cell.length_b   1.000
_cell.length_c   1.000
_cell.angle_alpha   90.00
_cell.angle_beta   90.00
_cell.angle_gamma   90.00
#
_symmetry.space_group_name_H-M   'P 1'
#
loop_
_entity.id
_entity.type
_entity.pdbx_description
1 polymer ?
#
loop_
_entity_poly.entity_id
_entity_poly.type
_entity_poly.pdbx_seq_one_letter_code
_entity_poly.pdbx_strand_id
1 'polypeptide(L)'
;TGPEPEERLLSELGVWMPLPPVKDLTGREREIALFTSLGHSSKYIADRLHLSARTIETHLAHVYAKLGVDGREGLRSWFSRERETEGTA
;
A
#
# COMPACT_ATOMS: atom_id res chain seq x y z
N THR A 1 15.57 -4.67 7.21
CA THR A 1 15.60 -5.84 6.31
C THR A 1 16.34 -5.43 5.07
N GLY A 2 17.42 -6.14 4.72
CA GLY A 2 18.18 -5.84 3.50
C GLY A 2 17.37 -6.18 2.25
N PRO A 3 17.86 -5.82 1.05
CA PRO A 3 17.21 -6.22 -0.19
C PRO A 3 17.10 -7.73 -0.26
N GLU A 4 15.99 -8.21 -0.82
CA GLU A 4 15.72 -9.62 -1.01
C GLU A 4 16.82 -10.25 -1.89
N PRO A 5 17.14 -11.55 -1.73
CA PRO A 5 18.25 -12.19 -2.43
C PRO A 5 18.22 -12.02 -3.96
N GLU A 6 17.01 -12.02 -4.54
CA GLU A 6 16.76 -11.81 -5.97
C GLU A 6 17.09 -10.38 -6.44
N GLU A 7 16.83 -9.36 -5.61
CA GLU A 7 17.15 -7.96 -5.91
C GLU A 7 18.67 -7.71 -5.91
N ARG A 8 19.39 -8.38 -5.00
CA ARG A 8 20.86 -8.29 -4.93
C ARG A 8 21.51 -8.87 -6.19
N LEU A 9 21.07 -10.05 -6.63
CA LEU A 9 21.59 -10.70 -7.84
C LEU A 9 21.37 -9.86 -9.11
N LEU A 10 20.21 -9.23 -9.25
CA LEU A 10 19.89 -8.38 -10.39
C LEU A 10 20.76 -7.10 -10.43
N SER A 11 21.09 -6.54 -9.27
CA SER A 11 22.00 -5.39 -9.17
C SER A 11 23.45 -5.71 -9.54
N GLU A 12 23.93 -6.90 -9.15
CA GLU A 12 25.28 -7.39 -9.49
C GLU A 12 25.43 -7.66 -10.99
N LEU A 13 24.33 -8.01 -11.67
CA LEU A 13 24.29 -8.23 -13.12
C LEU A 13 24.19 -6.93 -13.94
N GLY A 14 24.22 -5.76 -13.31
CA GLY A 14 24.20 -4.45 -13.99
C GLY A 14 22.87 -4.09 -14.66
N VAL A 15 21.81 -4.85 -14.35
CA VAL A 15 20.46 -4.62 -14.87
C VAL A 15 19.76 -3.66 -13.91
N TRP A 16 19.78 -2.36 -14.21
CA TRP A 16 18.80 -1.44 -13.61
C TRP A 16 17.48 -1.62 -14.34
N MET A 17 16.62 -2.50 -13.82
CA MET A 17 15.24 -2.60 -14.26
C MET A 17 14.33 -2.46 -13.06
N PRO A 18 13.78 -1.27 -12.78
CA PRO A 18 12.54 -1.21 -12.05
C PRO A 18 11.46 -1.73 -13.00
N LEU A 19 11.24 -3.06 -13.05
CA LEU A 19 9.90 -3.52 -13.40
C LEU A 19 8.99 -2.85 -12.36
N PRO A 20 8.02 -2.02 -12.77
CA PRO A 20 7.18 -1.35 -11.79
C PRO A 20 6.59 -2.44 -10.90
N PRO A 21 6.80 -2.38 -9.57
CA PRO A 21 6.16 -3.35 -8.70
C PRO A 21 4.67 -3.29 -9.01
N VAL A 22 4.07 -4.44 -9.25
CA VAL A 22 2.62 -4.56 -9.49
C VAL A 22 1.93 -4.32 -8.16
N LYS A 23 1.99 -3.07 -7.69
CA LYS A 23 1.34 -2.43 -6.55
C LYS A 23 1.16 -3.32 -5.31
N ASP A 24 2.22 -4.02 -4.91
CA ASP A 24 2.21 -4.85 -3.70
C ASP A 24 2.30 -3.98 -2.44
N LEU A 25 1.13 -3.72 -1.86
CA LEU A 25 1.05 -3.29 -0.48
C LEU A 25 1.55 -4.43 0.42
N THR A 26 2.43 -4.11 1.34
CA THR A 26 2.77 -5.01 2.46
C THR A 26 1.50 -5.35 3.24
N GLY A 27 1.53 -6.43 4.03
CA GLY A 27 0.37 -6.82 4.86
C GLY A 27 -0.16 -5.68 5.74
N ARG A 28 0.74 -4.90 6.35
CA ARG A 28 0.36 -3.74 7.18
C ARG A 28 -0.22 -2.60 6.36
N GLU A 29 0.36 -2.29 5.20
CA GLU A 29 -0.16 -1.26 4.30
C GLU A 29 -1.56 -1.62 3.78
N ARG A 30 -1.79 -2.89 3.42
CA ARG A 30 -3.10 -3.39 2.98
C ARG A 30 -4.15 -3.26 4.08
N GLU A 31 -3.82 -3.64 5.30
CA GLU A 31 -4.70 -3.52 6.46
C GLU A 31 -5.11 -2.06 6.72
N ILE A 32 -4.13 -1.15 6.74
CA ILE A 32 -4.36 0.29 6.93
C ILE A 32 -5.18 0.88 5.77
N ALA A 33 -4.86 0.50 4.54
CA ALA A 33 -5.56 0.95 3.34
C ALA A 33 -7.03 0.53 3.36
N LEU A 34 -7.32 -0.70 3.79
CA LEU A 34 -8.67 -1.22 3.93
C LEU A 34 -9.47 -0.44 4.98
N PHE A 35 -8.95 -0.24 6.19
CA PHE A 35 -9.68 0.57 7.18
C PHE A 35 -9.90 2.01 6.70
N THR A 36 -8.93 2.55 5.98
CA THR A 36 -9.00 3.92 5.47
C THR A 36 -10.08 4.05 4.39
N SER A 37 -10.14 3.10 3.44
CA SER A 37 -11.16 3.05 2.38
C SER A 37 -12.56 2.81 2.93
N LEU A 38 -12.69 2.14 4.08
CA LEU A 38 -13.94 2.02 4.83
C LEU A 38 -14.36 3.31 5.54
N GLY A 39 -13.45 4.28 5.71
CA GLY A 39 -13.73 5.60 6.30
C GLY A 39 -13.22 5.81 7.73
N HIS A 40 -12.45 4.89 8.29
CA HIS A 40 -11.94 5.01 9.65
C HIS A 40 -10.78 6.01 9.79
N SER A 41 -10.84 6.93 10.76
CA SER A 41 -9.77 7.93 10.96
C SER A 41 -8.42 7.31 11.32
N SER A 42 -7.32 8.01 11.04
CA SER A 42 -5.97 7.56 11.42
C SER A 42 -5.83 7.30 12.91
N LYS A 43 -6.54 8.07 13.75
CA LYS A 43 -6.61 7.87 15.20
C LYS A 43 -7.28 6.53 15.56
N TYR A 44 -8.43 6.23 14.96
CA TYR A 44 -9.11 4.95 15.20
C TYR A 44 -8.24 3.77 14.77
N ILE A 45 -7.58 3.88 13.61
CA ILE A 45 -6.71 2.81 13.09
C ILE A 45 -5.49 2.64 14.00
N ALA A 46 -4.89 3.75 14.45
CA ALA A 46 -3.80 3.76 15.42
C ALA A 46 -4.17 3.03 16.71
N ASP A 47 -5.33 3.34 17.29
CA ASP A 47 -5.82 2.69 18.50
C ASP A 47 -6.04 1.18 18.29
N ARG A 48 -6.65 0.79 17.15
CA ARG A 48 -6.89 -0.62 16.82
C ARG A 48 -5.59 -1.41 16.60
N LEU A 49 -4.59 -0.79 15.97
CA LEU A 49 -3.33 -1.45 15.61
C LEU A 49 -2.21 -1.27 16.63
N HIS A 50 -2.48 -0.58 17.74
CA HIS A 50 -1.50 -0.22 18.78
C HIS A 50 -0.30 0.56 18.22
N LEU A 51 -0.59 1.54 17.36
CA LEU A 51 0.40 2.41 16.71
C LEU A 51 0.08 3.89 16.98
N SER A 52 0.99 4.79 16.59
CA SER A 52 0.70 6.23 16.60
C SER A 52 -0.06 6.65 15.34
N ALA A 53 -0.89 7.69 15.43
CA ALA A 53 -1.56 8.28 14.26
C ALA A 53 -0.55 8.72 13.18
N ARG A 54 0.61 9.25 13.60
CA ARG A 54 1.72 9.61 12.70
C ARG A 54 2.25 8.41 11.92
N THR A 55 2.39 7.25 12.58
CA THR A 55 2.81 6.00 11.92
C THR A 55 1.79 5.59 10.85
N ILE A 56 0.48 5.70 11.16
CA ILE A 56 -0.58 5.43 10.19
C ILE A 56 -0.50 6.38 8.99
N GLU A 57 -0.28 7.67 9.22
CA GLU A 57 -0.13 8.67 8.15
C GLU A 57 1.10 8.38 7.26
N THR A 58 2.21 7.96 7.85
CA THR A 58 3.40 7.54 7.08
C THR A 58 3.09 6.32 6.20
N HIS A 59 2.42 5.30 6.74
CA HIS A 59 2.00 4.15 5.93
C HIS A 59 1.03 4.57 4.82
N LEU A 60 0.09 5.47 5.09
CA LEU A 60 -0.84 5.96 4.08
C LEU A 60 -0.13 6.74 2.96
N ALA A 61 0.88 7.54 3.27
CA ALA A 61 1.70 8.20 2.25
C ALA A 61 2.35 7.19 1.30
N HIS A 62 2.90 6.10 1.84
CA HIS A 62 3.47 5.02 1.02
C HIS A 62 2.41 4.28 0.22
N VAL A 63 1.23 3.99 0.81
CA VAL A 63 0.09 3.39 0.11
C VAL A 63 -0.33 4.26 -1.07
N TYR A 64 -0.51 5.57 -0.87
CA TYR A 64 -0.91 6.49 -1.92
C TYR A 64 0.11 6.53 -3.06
N ALA A 65 1.39 6.60 -2.74
CA ALA A 65 2.47 6.56 -3.72
C ALA A 65 2.49 5.24 -4.51
N LYS A 66 2.38 4.09 -3.83
CA LYS A 66 2.34 2.76 -4.46
C LYS A 66 1.12 2.60 -5.36
N LEU A 67 -0.04 3.04 -4.90
CA LEU A 67 -1.29 2.91 -5.65
C LEU A 67 -1.47 3.97 -6.73
N GLY A 68 -0.69 5.06 -6.70
CA GLY A 68 -0.83 6.20 -7.60
C GLY A 68 -2.19 6.89 -7.43
N VAL A 69 -2.61 7.06 -6.18
CA VAL A 69 -3.90 7.68 -5.84
C VAL A 69 -3.71 8.91 -4.97
N ASP A 70 -4.56 9.91 -5.18
CA ASP A 70 -4.51 11.14 -4.40
C ASP A 70 -5.37 11.01 -3.15
N GLY A 71 -4.70 10.66 -2.06
CA GLY A 71 -5.26 10.69 -0.72
C GLY A 71 -6.42 9.70 -0.52
N ARG A 72 -7.27 10.07 0.44
CA ARG A 72 -8.29 9.18 0.99
C ARG A 72 -9.42 8.86 0.01
N GLU A 73 -9.85 9.86 -0.76
CA GLU A 73 -10.89 9.69 -1.77
C GLU A 73 -10.37 8.83 -2.93
N GLY A 74 -9.17 9.12 -3.43
CA GLY A 74 -8.53 8.30 -4.47
C GLY A 74 -8.38 6.84 -4.03
N LEU A 75 -7.99 6.61 -2.77
CA LEU A 75 -7.92 5.27 -2.19
C LEU A 75 -9.29 4.58 -2.14
N ARG A 76 -10.36 5.29 -1.76
CA ARG A 76 -11.72 4.75 -1.75
C ARG A 76 -12.15 4.32 -3.15
N SER A 77 -11.95 5.17 -4.15
CA SER A 77 -12.30 4.88 -5.54
C SER A 77 -11.48 3.71 -6.11
N TRP A 78 -10.22 3.57 -5.72
CA TRP A 78 -9.38 2.45 -6.11
C TRP A 78 -9.95 1.10 -5.64
N PHE A 79 -10.37 1.01 -4.37
CA PHE A 79 -11.00 -0.20 -3.84
C PHE A 79 -12.36 -0.51 -4.46
N SER A 80 -13.12 0.51 -4.89
CA SER A 80 -14.39 0.30 -5.60
C SER A 80 -14.18 -0.33 -6.98
N ARG A 81 -13.12 0.04 -7.70
CA ARG A 81 -12.78 -0.52 -9.02
C ARG A 81 -12.28 -1.96 -8.96
N GLU A 82 -11.49 -2.31 -7.95
CA GLU A 82 -10.98 -3.68 -7.77
C GLU A 82 -12.12 -4.70 -7.57
N ARG A 83 -13.20 -4.29 -6.91
CA ARG A 83 -14.40 -5.13 -6.71
C ARG A 83 -15.16 -5.40 -8.01
N GLU A 84 -15.06 -4.52 -8.99
CA GLU A 84 -15.69 -4.68 -10.31
C GLU A 84 -14.89 -5.67 -11.17
N THR A 85 -13.56 -5.74 -11.00
CA THR A 85 -12.71 -6.70 -11.72
C THR A 85 -12.80 -8.13 -11.18
N GLU A 86 -13.15 -8.31 -9.90
CA GLU A 86 -13.37 -9.63 -9.29
C GLU A 86 -14.78 -10.21 -9.55
N GLY A 87 -15.73 -9.41 -10.07
CA GLY A 87 -17.13 -9.79 -10.27
C GLY A 87 -17.49 -10.38 -11.65
N THR A 88 -16.51 -10.66 -12.51
CA THR A 88 -16.73 -11.21 -13.87
C THR A 88 -16.08 -12.59 -14.07
N ALA A 89 -16.00 -13.42 -13.03
CA ALA A 89 -15.54 -14.81 -13.15
C ALA A 89 -16.64 -15.80 -12.73
#